data_AF-A0A2N1VML5-F1
#
_entry.id   AF-A0A2N1VML5-F1
#
_cell.length_a   1.000
_cell.length_b   1.000
_cell.length_c   1.000
_cell.angle_alpha   90.00
_cell.angle_beta   90.00
_cell.angle_gamma   90.00
#
_symmetry.space_group_name_H-M   'P 1'
#
loop_
_entity.id
_entity.type
_entity.pdbx_description
1 polymer ?
#
loop_
_entity_poly.entity_id
_entity_poly.type
_entity_poly.pdbx_seq_one_letter_code
_entity_poly.pdbx_strand_id
1 'polypeptide(L)'
;MSAFVVIRAQSVNPNYDSTLAKSLQADDYGMKSYILAILKSGPNKSADKSMIDSCFRGHMSNIKRLVDDEKLIVAGPLGKNDNSYRGIFILNVQSIEEAEELLQTDPAITEKLLQADLYKWYGSAALPKYLESSDKIWKISP
;
A
#
# COMPACT_ATOMS: atom_id res chain seq x y z
N MET A 1 -49.39 26.13 -7.99
CA MET A 1 -48.35 25.64 -8.90
C MET A 1 -47.32 24.89 -8.07
N SER A 2 -47.22 23.58 -8.30
CA SER A 2 -46.30 22.68 -7.61
C SER A 2 -44.84 23.01 -7.90
N ALA A 3 -43.98 22.87 -6.90
CA ALA A 3 -42.57 22.59 -7.09
C ALA A 3 -42.28 21.20 -6.50
N PHE A 4 -42.11 20.21 -7.37
CA PHE A 4 -41.61 18.90 -6.98
C PHE A 4 -40.10 19.02 -6.73
N VAL A 5 -39.68 18.65 -5.52
CA VAL A 5 -38.28 18.47 -5.16
C VAL A 5 -37.79 17.18 -5.81
N VAL A 6 -36.75 17.29 -6.64
CA VAL A 6 -36.06 16.12 -7.19
C VAL A 6 -35.18 15.53 -6.09
N ILE A 7 -35.64 14.44 -5.49
CA ILE A 7 -34.84 13.61 -4.60
C ILE A 7 -33.82 12.87 -5.46
N ARG A 8 -32.52 12.99 -5.15
CA ARG A 8 -31.48 12.18 -5.78
C ARG A 8 -31.67 10.73 -5.36
N ALA A 9 -32.18 9.91 -6.28
CA ALA A 9 -32.21 8.46 -6.11
C ALA A 9 -30.76 7.94 -6.09
N GLN A 10 -30.28 7.47 -4.95
CA GLN A 10 -29.11 6.59 -4.95
C GLN A 10 -29.52 5.31 -5.68
N SER A 11 -28.85 5.00 -6.79
CA SER A 11 -29.04 3.74 -7.48
C SER A 11 -28.54 2.61 -6.58
N VAL A 12 -29.42 1.74 -6.12
CA VAL A 12 -29.04 0.55 -5.33
C VAL A 12 -28.20 -0.36 -6.23
N ASN A 13 -27.00 -0.72 -5.78
CA ASN A 13 -26.14 -1.68 -6.48
C ASN A 13 -26.72 -3.10 -6.32
N PRO A 14 -27.25 -3.74 -7.38
CA PRO A 14 -27.84 -5.08 -7.27
C PRO A 14 -26.80 -6.16 -6.93
N ASN A 15 -25.51 -5.86 -7.09
CA ASN A 15 -24.40 -6.76 -6.76
C ASN A 15 -23.80 -6.47 -5.36
N TYR A 16 -24.45 -5.64 -4.54
CA TYR A 16 -23.94 -5.32 -3.22
C TYR A 16 -23.93 -6.56 -2.31
N ASP A 17 -22.74 -6.97 -1.89
CA ASP A 17 -22.52 -8.00 -0.90
C ASP A 17 -22.11 -7.35 0.43
N SER A 18 -23.06 -7.26 1.35
CA SER A 18 -22.85 -6.65 2.67
C SER A 18 -21.88 -7.44 3.56
N THR A 19 -21.78 -8.76 3.36
CA THR A 19 -20.86 -9.62 4.11
C THR A 19 -19.43 -9.36 3.65
N LEU A 20 -19.23 -9.31 2.33
CA LEU A 20 -17.94 -8.97 1.75
C LEU A 20 -17.52 -7.54 2.13
N ALA A 21 -18.41 -6.56 1.99
CA ALA A 21 -18.15 -5.18 2.38
C ALA A 21 -17.69 -5.06 3.84
N LYS A 22 -18.41 -5.70 4.77
CA LYS A 22 -18.03 -5.73 6.18
C LYS A 22 -16.68 -6.43 6.41
N SER A 23 -16.43 -7.55 5.75
CA SER A 23 -15.16 -8.28 5.88
C SER A 23 -13.95 -7.47 5.42
N LEU A 24 -14.13 -6.65 4.39
CA LEU A 24 -13.09 -5.80 3.82
C LEU A 24 -12.99 -4.43 4.48
N GLN A 25 -13.89 -4.12 5.43
CA GLN A 25 -14.03 -2.82 6.10
C GLN A 25 -14.34 -1.69 5.12
N ALA A 26 -15.18 -1.98 4.13
CA ALA A 26 -15.65 -1.00 3.16
C ALA A 26 -16.67 -0.05 3.78
N ASP A 27 -16.59 1.22 3.42
CA ASP A 27 -17.67 2.19 3.60
C ASP A 27 -18.78 2.00 2.55
N ASP A 28 -19.79 2.88 2.58
CA ASP A 28 -20.94 2.84 1.66
C ASP A 28 -20.55 2.95 0.17
N TYR A 29 -19.33 3.43 -0.13
CA TYR A 29 -18.80 3.53 -1.49
C TYR A 29 -17.98 2.32 -1.92
N GLY A 30 -17.77 1.32 -1.04
CA GLY A 30 -16.89 0.19 -1.33
C GLY A 30 -15.41 0.50 -1.10
N MET A 31 -15.11 1.53 -0.30
CA MET A 31 -13.77 2.10 -0.16
C MET A 31 -13.31 2.09 1.30
N LYS A 32 -12.01 2.26 1.54
CA LYS A 32 -11.46 2.51 2.88
C LYS A 32 -10.17 3.31 2.82
N SER A 33 -9.71 3.75 4.00
CA SER A 33 -8.42 4.41 4.13
C SER A 33 -7.28 3.38 4.18
N TYR A 34 -6.20 3.72 3.51
CA TYR A 34 -4.89 3.06 3.52
C TYR A 34 -3.81 4.12 3.79
N ILE A 35 -2.56 3.70 3.92
CA ILE A 35 -1.41 4.59 3.84
C ILE A 35 -0.63 4.31 2.55
N LEU A 36 -0.57 5.31 1.66
CA LEU A 36 0.35 5.33 0.53
C LEU A 36 1.71 5.80 1.01
N ALA A 37 2.75 4.99 0.80
CA ALA A 37 4.13 5.40 0.99
C ALA A 37 4.80 5.58 -0.38
N ILE A 38 5.42 6.74 -0.59
CA ILE A 38 6.30 6.98 -1.74
C ILE A 38 7.73 6.84 -1.28
N LEU A 39 8.43 5.80 -1.75
CA LEU A 39 9.83 5.55 -1.43
C LEU A 39 10.73 6.43 -2.30
N LYS A 40 11.74 7.03 -1.68
CA LYS A 40 12.78 7.83 -2.35
C LYS A 40 14.15 7.49 -1.78
N SER A 41 15.22 7.85 -2.49
CA SER A 41 16.58 7.64 -2.00
C SER A 41 16.80 8.43 -0.70
N GLY A 42 17.39 7.77 0.30
CA GLY A 42 17.71 8.38 1.58
C GLY A 42 19.05 9.14 1.59
N PRO A 43 19.40 9.75 2.73
CA PRO A 43 20.61 10.52 2.89
C PRO A 43 21.89 9.67 2.99
N ASN A 44 21.81 8.35 3.25
CA ASN A 44 22.99 7.51 3.32
C ASN A 44 23.69 7.43 1.95
N LYS A 45 24.97 7.83 1.90
CA LYS A 45 25.83 7.83 0.71
C LYS A 45 26.99 6.82 0.81
N SER A 46 26.85 5.80 1.65
CA SER A 46 27.84 4.73 1.76
C SER A 46 28.14 4.12 0.38
N ALA A 47 29.40 3.75 0.17
CA ALA A 47 29.86 3.00 -0.99
C ALA A 47 30.11 1.52 -0.67
N ASP A 48 29.82 1.09 0.57
CA ASP A 48 29.95 -0.32 0.97
C ASP A 48 28.85 -1.15 0.32
N LYS A 49 29.21 -1.79 -0.78
CA LYS A 49 28.33 -2.67 -1.54
C LYS A 49 27.79 -3.84 -0.73
N SER A 50 28.60 -4.43 0.16
CA SER A 50 28.18 -5.58 0.95
C SER A 50 27.07 -5.22 1.93
N MET A 51 27.22 -4.07 2.60
CA MET A 51 26.20 -3.54 3.50
C MET A 51 24.91 -3.19 2.74
N ILE A 52 25.02 -2.48 1.61
CA ILE A 52 23.88 -2.08 0.78
C ILE A 52 23.11 -3.31 0.28
N ASP A 53 23.82 -4.29 -0.28
CA ASP A 53 23.20 -5.52 -0.79
C ASP A 53 22.51 -6.29 0.34
N SER A 54 23.08 -6.29 1.55
CA SER A 54 22.45 -6.90 2.73
C SER A 54 21.17 -6.19 3.14
N CYS A 55 21.17 -4.86 3.14
CA CYS A 55 19.98 -4.07 3.49
C CYS A 55 18.85 -4.30 2.49
N PHE A 56 19.14 -4.36 1.19
CA PHE A 56 18.10 -4.60 0.18
C PHE A 56 17.61 -6.06 0.14
N ARG A 57 18.43 -7.05 0.52
CA ARG A 57 17.90 -8.41 0.79
C ARG A 57 16.94 -8.41 1.98
N GLY A 58 17.29 -7.65 3.03
CA GLY A 58 16.43 -7.43 4.18
C GLY A 58 15.11 -6.73 3.81
N HIS A 59 15.17 -5.70 2.96
CA HIS A 59 14.03 -4.99 2.40
C HIS A 59 13.04 -5.96 1.71
N MET A 60 13.53 -6.82 0.81
CA MET A 60 12.67 -7.80 0.13
C MET A 60 12.06 -8.81 1.09
N SER A 61 12.83 -9.27 2.08
CA SER A 61 12.34 -10.18 3.12
C SER A 61 11.25 -9.51 3.98
N ASN A 62 11.40 -8.22 4.27
CA ASN A 62 10.42 -7.45 5.01
C ASN A 62 9.13 -7.22 4.21
N ILE A 63 9.23 -6.91 2.91
CA ILE A 63 8.06 -6.82 2.02
C ILE A 63 7.27 -8.12 2.06
N LYS A 64 7.94 -9.28 1.89
CA LYS A 64 7.28 -10.58 1.92
C LYS A 64 6.53 -10.79 3.24
N ARG A 65 7.21 -10.56 4.37
CA ARG A 65 6.60 -10.67 5.70
C ARG A 65 5.37 -9.77 5.84
N LEU A 66 5.45 -8.51 5.42
CA LEU A 66 4.33 -7.58 5.52
C LEU A 66 3.16 -7.94 4.61
N VAL A 67 3.41 -8.58 3.45
CA VAL A 67 2.36 -9.14 2.60
C VAL A 67 1.71 -10.34 3.28
N ASP A 68 2.50 -11.25 3.85
CA ASP A 68 2.01 -12.43 4.57
C ASP A 68 1.18 -12.02 5.81
N ASP A 69 1.55 -10.92 6.48
CA ASP A 69 0.82 -10.31 7.60
C ASP A 69 -0.42 -9.48 7.16
N GLU A 70 -0.74 -9.43 5.86
CA GLU A 70 -1.79 -8.60 5.25
C GLU A 70 -1.68 -7.08 5.54
N LYS A 71 -0.48 -6.63 5.92
CA LYS A 71 -0.16 -5.23 6.23
C LYS A 71 0.29 -4.44 5.01
N LEU A 72 0.88 -5.09 4.02
CA LEU A 72 1.30 -4.49 2.76
C LEU A 72 0.50 -5.08 1.61
N ILE A 73 -0.29 -4.25 0.95
CA ILE A 73 -1.19 -4.70 -0.13
C ILE A 73 -0.48 -4.57 -1.46
N VAL A 74 0.07 -3.40 -1.78
CA VAL A 74 0.83 -3.19 -3.03
C VAL A 74 2.26 -2.80 -2.72
N ALA A 75 3.21 -3.42 -3.42
CA ALA A 75 4.60 -3.00 -3.44
C ALA A 75 5.15 -3.05 -4.87
N GLY A 76 5.90 -2.02 -5.27
CA GLY A 76 6.54 -2.05 -6.58
C GLY A 76 7.46 -0.85 -6.84
N PRO A 77 8.47 -1.04 -7.70
CA PRO A 77 9.34 0.05 -8.11
C PRO A 77 8.60 1.03 -9.02
N LEU A 78 8.96 2.31 -8.91
CA LEU A 78 8.59 3.32 -9.87
C LEU A 78 9.65 3.37 -10.97
N GLY A 79 9.20 3.54 -12.22
CA GLY A 79 10.10 3.81 -13.34
C GLY A 79 10.85 5.13 -13.15
N LYS A 80 11.83 5.40 -14.02
CA LYS A 80 12.58 6.66 -14.02
C LYS A 80 11.60 7.85 -14.09
N ASN A 81 11.79 8.81 -13.19
CA ASN A 81 10.95 9.98 -13.04
C ASN A 81 11.76 11.17 -12.53
N ASP A 82 11.22 12.38 -12.70
CA ASP A 82 11.90 13.63 -12.34
C ASP A 82 11.92 13.89 -10.82
N ASN A 83 11.10 13.16 -10.05
CA ASN A 83 10.97 13.32 -8.60
C ASN A 83 11.93 12.42 -7.80
N SER A 84 12.80 11.65 -8.47
CA SER A 84 13.71 10.68 -7.84
C SER A 84 13.01 9.63 -6.96
N TYR A 85 11.73 9.35 -7.25
CA TYR A 85 10.99 8.31 -6.56
C TYR A 85 11.44 6.93 -7.01
N ARG A 86 11.47 5.99 -6.07
CA ARG A 86 12.04 4.65 -6.22
C ARG A 86 10.97 3.56 -6.26
N GLY A 87 9.86 3.76 -5.55
CA GLY A 87 8.79 2.78 -5.45
C GLY A 87 7.62 3.30 -4.64
N ILE A 88 6.57 2.50 -4.57
CA ILE A 88 5.41 2.77 -3.71
C ILE A 88 5.08 1.56 -2.85
N PHE A 89 4.52 1.83 -1.68
CA PHE A 89 3.77 0.88 -0.89
C PHE A 89 2.34 1.35 -0.67
N ILE A 90 1.39 0.42 -0.61
CA ILE A 90 0.05 0.66 -0.08
C ILE A 90 -0.11 -0.22 1.16
N LEU A 91 -0.06 0.40 2.34
CA LEU A 91 -0.17 -0.27 3.63
C LEU A 91 -1.63 -0.29 4.10
N ASN A 92 -2.08 -1.45 4.57
CA ASN A 92 -3.43 -1.69 5.11
C ASN A 92 -3.46 -1.41 6.61
N VAL A 93 -3.22 -0.14 6.94
CA VAL A 93 -3.20 0.40 8.31
C VAL A 93 -3.97 1.71 8.37
N GLN A 94 -4.44 2.09 9.56
CA GLN A 94 -5.36 3.23 9.72
C GLN A 94 -4.65 4.56 10.00
N SER A 95 -3.39 4.52 10.43
CA SER A 95 -2.66 5.70 10.89
C SER A 95 -1.27 5.80 10.25
N ILE A 96 -0.76 7.04 10.19
CA ILE A 96 0.59 7.31 9.69
C ILE A 96 1.60 6.68 10.66
N GLU A 97 1.32 6.74 11.95
CA GLU A 97 2.16 6.24 13.03
C GLU A 97 2.36 4.72 12.92
N GLU A 98 1.28 3.94 12.67
CA GLU A 98 1.40 2.49 12.46
C GLU A 98 2.20 2.21 11.17
N ALA A 99 2.02 3.01 10.12
CA ALA A 99 2.82 2.88 8.91
C ALA A 99 4.31 3.16 9.16
N GLU A 100 4.64 4.19 9.94
CA GLU A 100 6.03 4.50 10.33
C GLU A 100 6.65 3.33 11.10
N GLU A 101 5.95 2.76 12.07
CA GLU A 101 6.41 1.58 12.82
C GLU A 101 6.69 0.39 11.90
N LEU A 102 5.79 0.10 10.96
CA LEU A 102 6.00 -0.96 9.97
C LEU A 102 7.21 -0.66 9.08
N LEU A 103 7.39 0.59 8.64
CA LEU A 103 8.55 0.97 7.81
C LEU A 103 9.88 0.89 8.57
N GLN A 104 9.89 1.10 9.89
CA GLN A 104 11.11 0.95 10.70
C GLN A 104 11.56 -0.52 10.87
N THR A 105 10.78 -1.50 10.37
CA THR A 105 11.22 -2.90 10.30
C THR A 105 12.06 -3.21 9.06
N ASP A 106 12.18 -2.25 8.13
CA ASP A 106 12.93 -2.39 6.89
C ASP A 106 14.38 -1.90 7.03
N PRO A 107 15.38 -2.78 6.86
CA PRO A 107 16.80 -2.40 6.96
C PRO A 107 17.22 -1.29 5.97
N ALA A 108 16.60 -1.22 4.79
CA ALA A 108 16.92 -0.15 3.84
C ALA A 108 16.44 1.22 4.35
N ILE A 109 15.39 1.26 5.18
CA ILE A 109 14.86 2.49 5.78
C ILE A 109 15.64 2.84 7.06
N THR A 110 15.90 1.88 7.95
CA THR A 110 16.64 2.13 9.19
C THR A 110 18.08 2.58 8.92
N GLU A 111 18.73 2.00 7.91
CA GLU A 111 20.06 2.44 7.44
C GLU A 111 20.01 3.68 6.54
N LYS A 112 18.83 4.30 6.37
CA LYS A 112 18.63 5.55 5.61
C LYS A 112 19.08 5.47 4.15
N LEU A 113 19.08 4.27 3.55
CA LEU A 113 19.27 4.06 2.11
C LEU A 113 18.00 4.44 1.34
N LEU A 114 16.84 4.21 1.96
CA LEU A 114 15.53 4.67 1.55
C LEU A 114 14.92 5.56 2.62
N GLN A 115 13.95 6.36 2.21
CA GLN A 115 13.05 7.12 3.08
C GLN A 115 11.68 7.16 2.40
N ALA A 116 10.62 7.44 3.16
CA ALA A 116 9.25 7.41 2.65
C ALA A 116 8.51 8.72 2.94
N ASP A 117 7.74 9.20 1.97
CA ASP A 117 6.68 10.19 2.20
C ASP A 117 5.35 9.44 2.37
N LEU A 118 4.61 9.74 3.44
CA LEU A 118 3.40 9.01 3.81
C LEU A 118 2.15 9.87 3.61
N TYR A 119 1.13 9.26 3.01
CA TYR A 119 -0.16 9.90 2.74
C TYR A 119 -1.31 8.98 3.11
N LYS A 120 -2.31 9.51 3.82
CA LYS A 120 -3.60 8.83 3.92
C LYS A 120 -4.22 8.79 2.53
N TRP A 121 -4.51 7.58 2.05
CA TRP A 121 -5.05 7.37 0.73
C TRP A 121 -6.38 6.62 0.81
N TYR A 122 -7.41 7.18 0.17
CA TYR A 122 -8.73 6.59 0.08
C TYR A 122 -8.81 5.75 -1.19
N GLY A 123 -8.92 4.42 -1.03
CA GLY A 123 -8.84 3.45 -2.11
C GLY A 123 -9.89 2.35 -1.98
N SER A 124 -10.00 1.51 -3.00
CA SER A 124 -10.96 0.40 -2.98
C SER A 124 -10.69 -0.54 -1.81
N ALA A 125 -11.72 -0.88 -1.04
CA ALA A 125 -11.61 -1.86 0.03
C ALA A 125 -11.32 -3.27 -0.50
N ALA A 126 -11.55 -3.51 -1.80
CA ALA A 126 -11.29 -4.78 -2.46
C ALA A 126 -9.82 -5.05 -2.78
N LEU A 127 -8.90 -4.09 -2.58
CA LEU A 127 -7.49 -4.28 -2.92
C LEU A 127 -6.88 -5.57 -2.32
N PRO A 128 -7.06 -5.94 -1.04
CA PRO A 128 -6.48 -7.17 -0.51
C PRO A 128 -6.85 -8.44 -1.30
N LYS A 129 -8.00 -8.46 -2.01
CA LYS A 129 -8.40 -9.58 -2.87
C LYS A 129 -7.50 -9.80 -4.07
N TYR A 130 -6.78 -8.76 -4.52
CA TYR A 130 -5.82 -8.93 -5.59
C TYR A 130 -4.64 -9.83 -5.17
N LEU A 131 -4.27 -9.85 -3.88
CA LEU A 131 -3.13 -10.65 -3.39
C LEU A 131 -3.29 -12.14 -3.71
N GLU A 132 -4.51 -12.69 -3.54
CA GLU A 132 -4.84 -14.07 -3.90
C GLU A 132 -4.60 -14.38 -5.39
N SER A 133 -4.76 -13.39 -6.26
CA SER A 133 -4.48 -13.52 -7.69
C SER A 133 -3.00 -13.31 -7.99
N SER A 134 -2.36 -12.34 -7.31
CA SER A 134 -0.93 -12.04 -7.44
C SER A 134 -0.07 -13.25 -7.12
N ASP A 135 -0.44 -14.02 -6.10
CA ASP A 135 0.29 -15.23 -5.71
C ASP A 135 0.25 -16.34 -6.79
N LYS A 136 -0.79 -16.34 -7.63
CA LYS A 136 -0.99 -17.40 -8.64
C LYS A 136 -0.24 -17.15 -9.95
N ILE A 137 0.33 -15.96 -10.15
CA ILE A 137 0.81 -15.52 -11.47
C ILE A 137 2.33 -15.35 -11.57
N TRP A 138 3.07 -15.46 -10.46
CA TRP A 138 4.53 -15.41 -10.50
C TRP A 138 5.12 -16.79 -10.86
N LYS A 139 6.15 -16.80 -11.72
CA LYS A 139 6.89 -18.03 -12.09
C LYS A 139 8.15 -18.24 -11.26
N ILE A 140 8.71 -17.13 -10.79
CA ILE A 140 9.89 -17.04 -9.93
C ILE A 140 9.44 -16.14 -8.79
N SER A 141 9.72 -16.52 -7.54
CA SER A 141 9.35 -15.67 -6.40
C SER A 141 9.95 -14.28 -6.61
N PRO A 142 9.11 -13.23 -6.64
CA PRO A 142 9.60 -11.86 -6.66
C PRO A 142 10.38 -11.52 -5.39
#